data_AF-A0A103XVJ4-F1
#
_entry.id   AF-A0A103XVJ4-F1
#
_cell.length_a   1.000
_cell.length_b   1.000
_cell.length_c   1.000
_cell.angle_alpha   90.00
_cell.angle_beta   90.00
_cell.angle_gamma   90.00
#
_symmetry.space_group_name_H-M   'P 1'
#
loop_
_entity.id
_entity.type
_entity.pdbx_description
1 polymer ?
#
loop_
_entity_poly.entity_id
_entity_poly.type
_entity_poly.pdbx_seq_one_letter_code
_entity_poly.pdbx_strand_id
1 'polypeptide(L)'
;MALIGKLMMQIEISSHGDIFHDLLRHRPNDLASITPAKVHGCDILDGQLGAVGSVISWNYTHGDLVEDLYKSFTNIFHVEPHADGRQLATWTFEFEKLNASVPYPTVFMDYIMELIMEIDAHHT
;
A
#
# COMPACT_ATOMS: atom_id res chain seq x y z
N MET A 1 -19.51 19.16 -1.90
CA MET A 1 -18.56 18.20 -1.31
C MET A 1 -17.34 18.11 -2.21
N ALA A 2 -16.13 18.02 -1.64
CA ALA A 2 -14.92 17.90 -2.44
C ALA A 2 -14.84 16.51 -3.08
N LEU A 3 -14.62 16.46 -4.39
CA LEU A 3 -14.39 15.21 -5.14
C LEU A 3 -12.94 14.75 -5.01
N ILE A 4 -12.01 15.70 -4.87
CA ILE A 4 -10.60 15.45 -4.64
C ILE A 4 -10.34 15.42 -3.13
N GLY A 5 -9.60 14.43 -2.67
CA GLY A 5 -9.26 14.26 -1.27
C GLY A 5 -7.89 13.65 -1.06
N LYS A 6 -7.38 13.83 0.15
CA LYS A 6 -6.16 13.21 0.66
C LYS A 6 -6.48 12.57 2.01
N LEU A 7 -6.08 11.32 2.18
CA LEU A 7 -6.22 10.56 3.41
C LEU A 7 -4.83 10.09 3.83
N MET A 8 -4.45 10.32 5.09
CA MET A 8 -3.14 9.97 5.60
C MET A 8 -3.29 9.16 6.88
N MET A 9 -2.48 8.11 7.00
CA MET A 9 -2.39 7.21 8.13
C MET A 9 -0.92 7.07 8.51
N GLN A 10 -0.64 7.07 9.81
CA GLN A 10 0.70 6.84 10.34
C GLN A 10 0.67 5.60 11.23
N ILE A 11 1.63 4.71 11.03
CA ILE A 11 1.76 3.44 11.76
C ILE A 11 3.21 3.30 12.20
N GLU A 12 3.44 3.09 13.49
CA GLU A 12 4.73 2.63 13.99
C GLU A 12 4.91 1.17 13.58
N ILE A 13 5.89 0.90 12.74
CA ILE A 13 6.26 -0.45 12.34
C ILE A 13 7.44 -0.92 13.19
N SER A 14 7.48 -2.23 13.44
CA SER A 14 8.54 -2.85 14.23
C SER A 14 9.92 -2.67 13.54
N SER A 15 11.00 -3.12 14.19
CA SER A 15 12.37 -3.04 13.64
C SER A 15 12.56 -3.70 12.26
N HIS A 16 11.55 -4.43 11.77
CA HIS A 16 11.51 -5.05 10.45
C HIS A 16 10.90 -4.16 9.35
N GLY A 17 10.70 -2.86 9.58
CA GLY A 17 10.13 -1.95 8.59
C GLY A 17 10.85 -1.89 7.24
N ASP A 18 12.16 -2.14 7.23
CA ASP A 18 12.98 -2.28 6.03
C ASP A 18 12.53 -3.47 5.18
N ILE A 19 12.07 -4.56 5.81
CA ILE A 19 11.57 -5.75 5.11
C ILE A 19 10.31 -5.40 4.32
N PHE A 20 9.41 -4.61 4.89
CA PHE A 20 8.20 -4.21 4.18
C PHE A 20 8.51 -3.38 2.93
N HIS A 21 9.41 -2.40 3.06
CA HIS A 21 9.87 -1.61 1.92
C HIS A 21 10.57 -2.49 0.86
N ASP A 22 11.42 -3.43 1.29
CA ASP A 22 12.13 -4.34 0.40
C ASP A 22 11.19 -5.34 -0.29
N LEU A 23 10.15 -5.84 0.40
CA LEU A 23 9.13 -6.71 -0.17
C LEU A 23 8.35 -5.98 -1.26
N LEU A 24 7.88 -4.76 -1.00
CA LEU A 24 7.16 -3.98 -2.00
C LEU A 24 8.05 -3.58 -3.18
N ARG A 25 9.29 -3.19 -2.93
CA ARG A 25 10.17 -2.62 -3.96
C ARG A 25 10.90 -3.67 -4.79
N HIS A 26 11.39 -4.72 -4.13
CA HIS A 26 12.31 -5.69 -4.73
C HIS A 26 11.73 -7.10 -4.83
N ARG A 27 10.76 -7.48 -3.97
CA ARG A 27 10.23 -8.85 -3.90
C ARG A 27 8.71 -8.92 -3.82
N PRO A 28 8.00 -8.39 -4.83
CA PRO A 28 6.56 -8.30 -4.78
C PRO A 28 5.83 -9.67 -4.82
N ASN A 29 6.45 -10.69 -5.40
CA ASN A 29 5.92 -12.06 -5.38
C ASN A 29 6.03 -12.74 -4.00
N ASP A 30 7.05 -12.39 -3.22
CA ASP A 30 7.19 -12.87 -1.84
C ASP A 30 6.07 -12.28 -0.98
N LEU A 31 5.73 -11.01 -1.21
CA LEU A 31 4.59 -10.35 -0.56
C LEU A 31 3.27 -11.09 -0.85
N ALA A 32 3.01 -11.44 -2.12
CA ALA A 32 1.83 -12.22 -2.49
C ALA A 32 1.79 -13.61 -1.81
N SER A 33 2.95 -14.18 -1.49
CA SER A 33 3.03 -15.46 -0.78
C SER A 33 2.79 -15.33 0.72
N ILE A 34 3.19 -14.20 1.32
CA ILE A 34 2.94 -13.89 2.75
C ILE A 34 1.45 -13.61 2.97
N THR A 35 0.82 -12.89 2.04
CA THR A 35 -0.57 -12.44 2.16
C THR A 35 -1.40 -12.70 0.89
N PRO A 36 -1.61 -13.97 0.50
CA PRO A 36 -2.28 -14.33 -0.75
C PRO A 36 -3.76 -13.94 -0.79
N ALA A 37 -4.37 -13.76 0.39
CA ALA A 37 -5.75 -13.33 0.54
C ALA A 37 -5.95 -11.84 0.25
N LYS A 38 -4.87 -11.06 0.25
CA LYS A 38 -4.87 -9.62 0.04
C LYS A 38 -4.16 -9.27 -1.26
N VAL A 39 -2.94 -9.75 -1.43
CA VAL A 39 -2.12 -9.53 -2.63
C VAL A 39 -2.08 -10.80 -3.43
N HIS A 40 -2.64 -10.75 -4.65
CA HIS A 40 -2.69 -11.90 -5.54
C HIS A 40 -1.45 -11.97 -6.46
N GLY A 41 -0.80 -10.84 -6.71
CA GLY A 41 0.43 -10.79 -7.48
C GLY A 41 0.76 -9.38 -7.98
N CYS A 42 1.79 -9.29 -8.82
CA CYS A 42 2.15 -8.07 -9.52
C CYS A 42 2.60 -8.37 -10.95
N ASP A 43 2.35 -7.42 -11.85
CA ASP A 43 2.84 -7.44 -13.21
C ASP A 43 3.73 -6.20 -13.44
N ILE A 44 4.84 -6.38 -14.15
CA ILE A 44 5.69 -5.26 -14.56
C ILE A 44 5.09 -4.69 -15.85
N LEU A 45 4.61 -3.44 -15.79
CA LEU A 45 4.10 -2.75 -16.97
C LEU A 45 5.21 -2.06 -17.75
N ASP A 46 6.20 -1.49 -17.04
CA ASP A 46 7.35 -0.83 -17.65
C ASP A 46 8.59 -0.92 -16.75
N GLY A 47 9.77 -1.01 -17.36
CA GLY A 47 11.06 -1.09 -16.68
C GLY A 47 11.36 -2.44 -16.02
N GLN A 48 12.09 -2.40 -14.90
CA GLN A 48 12.54 -3.58 -14.15
C GLN A 48 12.25 -3.38 -12.65
N LEU A 49 11.85 -4.46 -11.95
CA LEU A 49 11.58 -4.41 -10.51
C LEU A 49 12.72 -3.74 -9.71
N GLY A 50 12.37 -2.79 -8.86
CA GLY A 50 13.29 -2.04 -8.00
C GLY A 50 14.07 -0.92 -8.68
N ALA A 51 14.04 -0.81 -10.01
CA ALA A 51 14.71 0.25 -10.76
C ALA A 51 13.90 1.56 -10.75
N VAL A 52 14.59 2.70 -10.71
CA VAL A 52 13.92 4.01 -10.81
C VAL A 52 13.26 4.12 -12.18
N GLY A 53 11.97 4.51 -12.20
CA GLY A 53 11.17 4.60 -13.42
C GLY A 53 10.38 3.32 -13.77
N SER A 54 10.48 2.26 -12.97
CA SER A 54 9.64 1.08 -13.16
C SER A 54 8.17 1.36 -12.85
N VAL A 55 7.27 0.83 -13.66
CA VAL A 55 5.82 0.85 -13.43
C VAL A 55 5.38 -0.57 -13.11
N ILE A 56 4.88 -0.77 -11.89
CA ILE A 56 4.42 -2.07 -11.38
C ILE A 56 2.91 -1.99 -11.19
N SER A 57 2.18 -2.90 -11.81
CA SER A 57 0.76 -3.12 -11.55
C SER A 57 0.64 -4.15 -10.43
N TRP A 58 -0.19 -3.84 -9.43
CA TRP A 58 -0.46 -4.76 -8.34
C TRP A 58 -1.88 -5.29 -8.45
N ASN A 59 -2.02 -6.60 -8.39
CA ASN A 59 -3.32 -7.24 -8.27
C ASN A 59 -3.57 -7.55 -6.79
N TYR A 60 -4.53 -6.85 -6.21
CA TYR A 60 -4.89 -6.98 -4.81
C TYR A 60 -6.40 -6.96 -4.64
N THR A 61 -6.88 -7.61 -3.59
CA THR A 61 -8.29 -7.63 -3.23
C THR A 61 -8.78 -6.20 -2.99
N HIS A 62 -9.94 -5.86 -3.55
CA HIS A 62 -10.50 -4.51 -3.61
C HIS A 62 -9.87 -3.57 -4.66
N GLY A 63 -8.97 -4.05 -5.53
CA GLY A 63 -8.46 -3.28 -6.68
C GLY A 63 -9.57 -2.82 -7.61
N ASP A 64 -10.50 -3.71 -7.96
CA ASP A 64 -11.66 -3.39 -8.82
C ASP A 64 -12.54 -2.27 -8.24
N LEU A 65 -12.67 -2.22 -6.90
CA LEU A 65 -13.43 -1.15 -6.24
C LEU A 65 -12.78 0.22 -6.46
N VAL A 66 -11.46 0.28 -6.61
CA VAL A 66 -10.77 1.54 -6.89
C VAL A 66 -11.18 2.07 -8.26
N GLU A 67 -11.17 1.20 -9.27
CA GLU A 67 -11.55 1.53 -10.65
C GLU A 67 -13.01 1.95 -10.77
N ASP A 68 -13.90 1.28 -10.03
CA ASP A 68 -15.35 1.53 -10.06
C ASP A 68 -15.79 2.75 -9.24
N LEU A 69 -14.97 3.26 -8.32
CA LEU A 69 -15.36 4.32 -7.36
C LEU A 69 -14.56 5.63 -7.54
N TYR A 70 -13.33 5.56 -8.04
CA TYR A 70 -12.42 6.70 -8.11
C TYR A 70 -11.92 6.92 -9.54
N LYS A 71 -11.92 8.17 -10.00
CA LYS A 71 -11.34 8.56 -11.30
C LYS A 71 -9.82 8.53 -11.27
N SER A 72 -9.25 8.86 -10.11
CA SER A 72 -7.82 8.76 -9.85
C SER A 72 -7.63 8.30 -8.41
N PHE A 73 -6.64 7.44 -8.21
CA PHE A 73 -6.28 6.94 -6.90
C PHE A 73 -4.77 6.64 -6.88
N THR A 74 -4.06 7.39 -6.04
CA THR A 74 -2.62 7.28 -5.86
C THR A 74 -2.36 6.81 -4.43
N ASN A 75 -1.72 5.64 -4.33
CA ASN A 75 -1.21 5.11 -3.08
C ASN A 75 0.26 5.51 -2.94
N ILE A 76 0.60 6.19 -1.84
CA ILE A 76 1.96 6.63 -1.54
C ILE A 76 2.34 6.05 -0.19
N PHE A 77 3.46 5.34 -0.16
CA PHE A 77 4.04 4.78 1.05
C PHE A 77 5.40 5.45 1.32
N HIS A 78 5.55 6.02 2.51
CA HIS A 78 6.78 6.66 2.95
C HIS A 78 7.20 6.09 4.29
N VAL A 79 8.47 5.71 4.43
CA VAL A 79 9.02 5.21 5.70
C VAL A 79 10.15 6.12 6.12
N GLU A 80 10.14 6.51 7.38
CA GLU A 80 11.21 7.28 7.98
C GLU A 80 11.70 6.64 9.28
N PRO A 81 13.00 6.80 9.62
CA PRO A 81 13.51 6.41 10.93
C PRO A 81 12.74 7.15 12.03
N HIS A 82 12.36 6.43 13.08
CA HIS A 82 11.70 6.97 14.26
C HIS A 82 12.63 6.88 15.49
N ALA A 83 12.27 7.57 16.58
CA ALA A 83 12.97 7.46 17.85
C ALA A 83 13.07 5.99 18.32
N ASP A 84 14.13 5.68 19.05
CA ASP A 84 14.41 4.37 19.65
C ASP A 84 14.67 3.21 18.66
N GLY A 85 15.06 3.52 17.42
CA GLY A 85 15.41 2.50 16.41
C GLY A 85 14.19 1.83 15.76
N ARG A 86 12.98 2.35 16.01
CA ARG A 86 11.76 1.98 15.28
C ARG A 86 11.67 2.75 13.97
N GLN A 87 10.71 2.38 13.12
CA GLN A 87 10.42 3.11 11.90
C GLN A 87 8.97 3.59 11.91
N LEU A 88 8.72 4.75 11.30
CA LEU A 88 7.39 5.32 11.14
C LEU A 88 6.98 5.21 9.67
N ALA A 89 5.96 4.39 9.40
CA ALA A 89 5.32 4.33 8.11
C ALA A 89 4.23 5.39 8.00
N THR A 90 4.27 6.19 6.95
CA THR A 90 3.20 7.09 6.55
C THR A 90 2.58 6.57 5.25
N TRP A 91 1.31 6.17 5.35
CA TRP A 91 0.50 5.75 4.22
C TRP A 91 -0.42 6.90 3.78
N THR A 92 -0.33 7.28 2.51
CA THR A 92 -1.12 8.38 1.95
C THR A 92 -1.91 7.90 0.74
N PHE A 93 -3.21 8.20 0.74
CA PHE A 93 -4.08 8.06 -0.42
C PHE A 93 -4.46 9.43 -0.95
N GLU A 94 -4.13 9.71 -2.20
CA GLU A 94 -4.61 10.88 -2.93
C GLU A 94 -5.59 10.39 -3.98
N PHE A 95 -6.82 10.92 -3.99
CA PHE A 95 -7.88 10.37 -4.83
C PHE A 95 -8.85 11.43 -5.34
N GLU A 96 -9.46 11.13 -6.48
CA GLU A 96 -10.62 11.84 -7.02
C GLU A 96 -11.81 10.87 -7.12
N LYS A 97 -12.88 11.15 -6.38
CA LYS A 97 -14.13 10.39 -6.40
C LYS A 97 -14.85 10.57 -7.73
N LEU A 98 -15.53 9.51 -8.19
CA LEU A 98 -16.44 9.63 -9.34
C LEU A 98 -17.58 10.61 -9.09
N ASN A 99 -18.15 10.60 -7.87
CA ASN A 99 -19.21 11.52 -7.46
C ASN A 99 -19.28 11.66 -5.93
N ALA A 100 -20.12 12.55 -5.44
CA ALA A 100 -20.22 12.89 -4.01
C ALA A 100 -20.71 11.73 -3.11
N SER A 101 -21.34 10.70 -3.69
CA SER A 101 -21.85 9.54 -2.93
C SER A 101 -20.75 8.53 -2.62
N VAL A 102 -19.60 8.61 -3.31
CA VAL A 102 -18.47 7.70 -3.09
C VAL A 102 -17.87 7.97 -1.70
N PRO A 103 -17.70 6.92 -0.87
CA PRO A 103 -17.11 7.09 0.46
C PRO A 103 -15.63 7.46 0.37
N TYR A 104 -15.08 7.89 1.50
CA TYR A 104 -13.62 7.98 1.62
C TYR A 104 -13.04 6.55 1.62
N PRO A 105 -11.81 6.36 1.14
CA PRO A 105 -11.15 5.05 1.05
C PRO A 105 -10.67 4.54 2.43
N THR A 106 -11.50 4.64 3.46
CA THR A 106 -11.15 4.20 4.83
C THR A 106 -11.08 2.69 4.96
N VAL A 107 -11.77 1.92 4.11
CA VAL A 107 -11.68 0.46 4.08
C VAL A 107 -10.24 -0.03 3.83
N PHE A 108 -9.43 0.75 3.10
CA PHE A 108 -8.03 0.41 2.84
C PHE A 108 -7.13 0.61 4.06
N MET A 109 -7.56 1.39 5.06
CA MET A 109 -6.81 1.59 6.30
C MET A 109 -6.69 0.28 7.09
N ASP A 110 -7.83 -0.37 7.34
CA ASP A 110 -7.87 -1.64 8.07
C ASP A 110 -7.10 -2.72 7.29
N TYR A 111 -7.28 -2.75 5.98
CA TYR A 111 -6.55 -3.63 5.07
C TYR A 111 -5.03 -3.48 5.17
N ILE A 112 -4.51 -2.24 5.22
CA ILE A 112 -3.08 -1.95 5.39
C ILE A 112 -2.59 -2.40 6.76
N MET A 113 -3.35 -2.12 7.82
CA MET A 113 -2.96 -2.55 9.17
C MET A 113 -2.83 -4.06 9.24
N GLU A 114 -3.79 -4.80 8.69
CA GLU A 114 -3.73 -6.26 8.65
C GLU A 114 -2.58 -6.78 7.77
N LEU A 115 -2.29 -6.13 6.64
CA LEU A 115 -1.16 -6.48 5.78
C LEU A 115 0.18 -6.37 6.55
N ILE A 116 0.37 -5.27 7.29
CA ILE A 116 1.57 -5.03 8.10
C ILE A 116 1.68 -6.09 9.20
N MET A 117 0.58 -6.38 9.91
CA MET A 117 0.55 -7.40 10.97
C MET A 117 0.90 -8.80 10.45
N GLU A 118 0.42 -9.18 9.26
CA GLU A 118 0.74 -10.47 8.63
C GLU A 118 2.23 -10.60 8.29
N ILE A 119 2.84 -9.52 7.82
CA ILE A 119 4.28 -9.48 7.49
C ILE A 119 5.11 -9.53 8.78
N ASP A 120 4.77 -8.74 9.80
CA ASP A 120 5.43 -8.80 11.10
C ASP A 120 5.34 -10.22 11.71
N ALA A 121 4.17 -10.87 11.62
CA ALA A 121 3.97 -12.23 12.12
C ALA A 121 4.76 -13.31 11.34
N HIS A 122 4.98 -13.12 10.04
CA HIS A 122 5.78 -14.03 9.21
C HIS A 122 7.29 -13.93 9.49
N HIS A 123 7.73 -12.81 10.06
CA HIS A 123 9.14 -12.50 10.33
C HIS A 123 9.50 -12.50 11.83
N THR A 124 8.63 -13.03 12.70
CA THR A 124 8.87 -13.22 14.15
C THR A 124 9.45 -14.59 14.48
#